data_AF-H2J3S2-F1
#
_entry.id   AF-H2J3S2-F1
#
_cell.length_a   1.000
_cell.length_b   1.000
_cell.length_c   1.000
_cell.angle_alpha   90.00
_cell.angle_beta   90.00
_cell.angle_gamma   90.00
#
_symmetry.space_group_name_H-M   'P 1'
#
loop_
_entity.id
_entity.type
_entity.pdbx_description
1 polymer ?
#
loop_
_entity_poly.entity_id
_entity_poly.type
_entity_poly.pdbx_seq_one_letter_code
_entity_poly.pdbx_strand_id
1 'polypeptide(L)'
;MRLPNNEKKKNFKSFLFIFGILFAVYFVIWFVWDEFEYVINEFTILPHLRLAKKDWDEMYFDEGYIETNDGNIEIIKRGDTTFLIKYKNLELEERGFKYFNVRYIENGVLLSFPAFYIRGIKNIYFYNNKIYEFYKVPIDLIDCYDELFTKFLLGQYKKINENDLPEELKNGLKENVIYISSKYTNFVIENIENIYKIDDYKYLFEKETELFKEYYIINIEHKNYILRIYLVEKR
;
A
#
# COMPACT_ATOMS: atom_id res chain seq x y z
N MET A 1 22.49 1.83 63.48
CA MET A 1 22.02 3.20 63.77
C MET A 1 20.62 3.38 63.20
N ARG A 2 19.63 3.78 64.01
CA ARG A 2 18.30 4.15 63.49
C ARG A 2 18.40 5.57 62.91
N LEU A 3 18.11 5.73 61.62
CA LEU A 3 18.09 7.06 60.98
C LEU A 3 17.15 8.00 61.76
N PRO A 4 17.59 9.23 62.10
CA PRO A 4 16.75 10.20 62.77
C PRO A 4 15.45 10.45 61.98
N ASN A 5 14.34 10.65 62.68
CA ASN A 5 13.00 10.74 62.08
C ASN A 5 12.88 11.80 60.97
N ASN A 6 13.72 12.84 60.99
CA ASN A 6 13.77 13.87 59.95
C ASN A 6 14.40 13.37 58.64
N GLU A 7 15.42 12.50 58.70
CA GLU A 7 16.01 11.87 57.51
C GLU A 7 15.06 10.85 56.90
N LYS A 8 14.32 10.10 57.71
CA LYS A 8 13.27 9.19 57.22
C LYS A 8 12.16 9.93 56.46
N LYS A 9 11.70 11.08 56.97
CA LYS A 9 10.69 11.92 56.28
C LYS A 9 11.22 12.52 54.99
N LYS A 10 12.50 12.93 54.95
CA LYS A 10 13.14 13.45 53.73
C LYS A 10 13.29 12.36 52.67
N ASN A 11 13.76 11.17 53.07
CA ASN A 11 13.89 10.02 52.17
C ASN A 11 12.53 9.52 51.66
N PHE A 12 11.48 9.55 52.50
CA PHE A 12 10.13 9.19 52.08
C PHE A 12 9.57 10.18 51.04
N LYS A 13 9.79 11.49 51.23
CA LYS A 13 9.40 12.50 50.23
C LYS A 13 10.14 12.35 48.91
N SER A 14 11.46 12.11 48.96
CA SER A 14 12.26 11.85 47.75
C SER A 14 11.83 10.56 47.04
N PHE A 15 11.50 9.51 47.80
CA PHE A 15 10.97 8.27 47.25
C PHE A 15 9.60 8.48 46.58
N LEU A 16 8.70 9.22 47.22
CA LEU A 16 7.39 9.55 46.66
C LEU A 16 7.50 10.36 45.37
N PHE A 17 8.48 11.28 45.32
CA PHE A 17 8.76 12.09 44.13
C PHE A 17 9.29 11.23 42.97
N ILE A 18 10.26 10.34 43.24
CA ILE A 18 10.77 9.38 42.24
C ILE A 18 9.65 8.46 41.75
N PHE A 19 8.81 7.96 42.66
CA PHE A 19 7.67 7.12 42.32
C PHE A 19 6.67 7.87 41.42
N GLY A 20 6.38 9.14 41.72
CA GLY A 20 5.52 9.98 40.88
C GLY A 20 6.06 10.14 39.46
N ILE A 21 7.38 10.33 39.30
CA ILE A 21 8.02 10.41 37.98
C ILE A 21 7.90 9.08 37.24
N LEU A 22 8.22 7.96 37.90
CA LEU A 22 8.11 6.63 37.28
C LEU A 22 6.68 6.31 36.86
N PHE A 23 5.69 6.69 37.67
CA PHE A 23 4.28 6.50 37.36
C PHE A 23 3.85 7.36 36.16
N ALA A 24 4.28 8.62 36.09
CA ALA A 24 4.00 9.49 34.95
C ALA A 24 4.64 8.96 33.65
N VAL A 25 5.90 8.50 33.71
CA VAL A 25 6.59 7.87 32.57
C VAL A 25 5.85 6.62 32.11
N TYR A 26 5.44 5.75 33.05
CA TYR A 26 4.64 4.58 32.72
C TYR A 26 3.33 4.96 32.01
N PHE A 27 2.63 5.98 32.51
CA PHE A 27 1.37 6.43 31.91
C PHE A 27 1.56 7.00 30.50
N VAL A 28 2.64 7.75 30.27
CA VAL A 28 2.98 8.28 28.94
C VAL A 28 3.32 7.14 27.98
N ILE A 29 4.14 6.17 28.40
CA ILE A 29 4.48 5.01 27.58
C ILE A 29 3.22 4.19 27.26
N TRP A 30 2.37 3.96 28.26
CA TRP A 30 1.11 3.23 28.09
C TRP A 30 0.17 3.95 27.14
N PHE A 31 0.00 5.27 27.28
CA PHE A 31 -0.84 6.07 26.38
C PHE A 31 -0.30 6.09 24.95
N VAL A 32 1.01 6.25 24.76
CA VAL A 32 1.63 6.17 23.43
C VAL A 32 1.48 4.78 22.84
N TRP A 33 1.56 3.73 23.66
CA TRP A 33 1.36 2.36 23.21
C TRP A 33 -0.10 2.09 22.81
N ASP A 34 -1.07 2.56 23.60
CA ASP A 34 -2.50 2.42 23.33
C ASP A 34 -2.91 3.14 22.03
N GLU A 35 -2.44 4.38 21.83
CA GLU A 35 -2.61 5.11 20.58
C GLU A 35 -1.92 4.42 19.40
N PHE A 36 -0.71 3.89 19.60
CA PHE A 36 0.01 3.14 18.58
C PHE A 36 -0.72 1.84 18.20
N GLU A 37 -1.28 1.13 19.18
CA GLU A 37 -2.04 -0.10 18.99
C GLU A 37 -3.41 0.17 18.33
N TYR A 38 -4.11 1.24 18.74
CA TYR A 38 -5.32 1.72 18.07
C TYR A 38 -5.06 2.02 16.60
N VAL A 39 -3.99 2.78 16.33
CA VAL A 39 -3.57 3.14 14.97
C VAL A 39 -3.18 1.89 14.16
N ILE A 40 -2.46 0.92 14.72
CA ILE A 40 -2.14 -0.36 14.06
C ILE A 40 -3.39 -1.20 13.78
N ASN A 41 -4.35 -1.24 14.70
CA ASN A 41 -5.59 -1.98 14.54
C ASN A 41 -6.48 -1.35 13.47
N GLU A 42 -6.63 -0.02 13.46
CA GLU A 42 -7.25 0.69 12.33
C GLU A 42 -6.52 0.38 11.01
N PHE A 43 -5.18 0.30 11.02
CA PHE A 43 -4.39 -0.06 9.84
C PHE A 43 -4.54 -1.50 9.37
N THR A 44 -4.93 -2.42 10.24
CA THR A 44 -5.20 -3.82 9.87
C THR A 44 -6.64 -3.95 9.37
N ILE A 45 -7.56 -3.22 10.01
CA ILE A 45 -9.00 -3.24 9.71
C ILE A 45 -9.33 -2.47 8.41
N LEU A 46 -8.64 -1.37 8.08
CA LEU A 46 -8.91 -0.56 6.89
C LEU A 46 -8.61 -1.27 5.55
N PRO A 47 -7.48 -1.99 5.37
CA PRO A 47 -7.23 -2.82 4.21
C PRO A 47 -8.26 -3.95 4.08
N HIS A 48 -8.59 -4.63 5.18
CA HIS A 48 -9.62 -5.68 5.20
C HIS A 48 -11.00 -5.14 4.82
N LEU A 49 -11.47 -4.04 5.43
CA LEU A 49 -12.77 -3.40 5.11
C LEU A 49 -12.83 -2.85 3.69
N ARG A 50 -11.70 -2.44 3.10
CA ARG A 50 -11.64 -1.93 1.72
C ARG A 50 -11.53 -3.06 0.68
N LEU A 51 -10.93 -4.20 1.02
CA LEU A 51 -10.90 -5.40 0.19
C LEU A 51 -12.27 -6.09 0.18
N ALA A 52 -12.93 -6.20 1.35
CA ALA A 52 -14.27 -6.78 1.50
C ALA A 52 -15.39 -6.09 0.67
N LYS A 53 -15.13 -4.93 0.07
CA LYS A 53 -16.09 -4.22 -0.81
C LYS A 53 -16.15 -4.75 -2.25
N LYS A 54 -15.25 -5.66 -2.66
CA LYS A 54 -15.34 -6.33 -3.98
C LYS A 54 -15.44 -7.84 -3.81
N ASP A 55 -15.78 -8.53 -4.90
CA ASP A 55 -15.76 -10.00 -5.02
C ASP A 55 -14.32 -10.53 -4.96
N TRP A 56 -13.73 -10.54 -3.77
CA TRP A 56 -12.45 -11.20 -3.49
C TRP A 56 -12.72 -12.52 -2.79
N ASP A 57 -11.99 -13.54 -3.19
CA ASP A 57 -11.90 -14.77 -2.41
C ASP A 57 -10.81 -14.56 -1.36
N GLU A 58 -11.19 -14.54 -0.09
CA GLU A 58 -10.24 -14.54 1.02
C GLU A 58 -9.64 -15.94 1.16
N MET A 59 -8.32 -16.03 1.03
CA MET A 59 -7.57 -17.27 1.19
C MET A 59 -6.51 -17.14 2.28
N TYR A 60 -6.22 -18.27 2.92
CA TYR A 60 -5.17 -18.36 3.91
C TYR A 60 -3.89 -18.90 3.27
N PHE A 61 -2.73 -18.39 3.67
CA PHE A 61 -1.43 -18.83 3.12
C PHE A 61 -1.05 -20.28 3.46
N ASP A 62 -1.88 -21.01 4.22
CA ASP A 62 -1.79 -22.45 4.40
C ASP A 62 -2.61 -23.27 3.38
N GLU A 63 -3.42 -22.62 2.55
CA GLU A 63 -4.05 -23.21 1.37
C GLU A 63 -3.04 -23.23 0.21
N GLY A 64 -2.56 -24.44 -0.10
CA GLY A 64 -1.32 -24.64 -0.85
C GLY A 64 -1.38 -24.42 -2.37
N TYR A 65 -2.55 -24.22 -2.97
CA TYR A 65 -2.66 -24.10 -4.43
C TYR A 65 -3.86 -23.26 -4.89
N ILE A 66 -3.65 -22.48 -5.96
CA ILE A 66 -4.69 -21.75 -6.69
C ILE A 66 -4.63 -22.22 -8.14
N GLU A 67 -5.71 -22.83 -8.62
CA GLU A 67 -5.80 -23.30 -10.00
C GLU A 67 -6.16 -22.15 -10.94
N THR A 68 -5.48 -22.09 -12.08
CA THR A 68 -5.75 -21.07 -13.11
C THR A 68 -5.71 -21.72 -14.49
N ASN A 69 -6.41 -21.13 -15.46
CA ASN A 69 -6.41 -21.59 -16.85
C ASN A 69 -5.00 -21.58 -17.48
N ASP A 70 -4.11 -20.74 -16.99
CA ASP A 70 -2.76 -20.56 -17.52
C ASP A 70 -1.70 -21.35 -16.73
N GLY A 71 -2.03 -21.96 -15.60
CA GLY A 71 -1.10 -22.74 -14.76
C GLY A 71 -1.31 -22.49 -13.26
N ASN A 72 -0.92 -23.45 -12.43
CA ASN A 72 -1.19 -23.38 -10.99
C ASN A 72 -0.22 -22.43 -10.29
N ILE A 73 -0.74 -21.71 -9.31
CA ILE A 73 0.05 -20.93 -8.35
C ILE A 73 0.13 -21.75 -7.06
N GLU A 74 1.33 -22.15 -6.68
CA GLU A 74 1.58 -22.91 -5.44
C GLU A 74 2.12 -21.95 -4.38
N ILE A 75 1.57 -22.02 -3.17
CA ILE A 75 1.98 -21.16 -2.06
C ILE A 75 2.50 -22.05 -0.93
N ILE A 76 3.79 -21.94 -0.64
CA ILE A 76 4.48 -22.77 0.35
C ILE A 76 4.96 -21.90 1.51
N LYS A 77 4.41 -22.13 2.70
CA LYS A 77 4.87 -21.47 3.93
C LYS A 77 6.29 -21.94 4.29
N ARG A 78 7.23 -21.00 4.44
CA ARG A 78 8.64 -21.24 4.82
C ARG A 78 9.00 -20.74 6.21
N GLY A 79 8.16 -19.92 6.81
CA GLY A 79 8.31 -19.41 8.18
C GLY A 79 7.01 -18.78 8.67
N ASP A 80 7.04 -18.06 9.79
CA ASP A 80 5.82 -17.47 10.36
C ASP A 80 5.20 -16.38 9.46
N THR A 81 6.04 -15.63 8.76
CA THR A 81 5.65 -14.52 7.87
C THR A 81 6.29 -14.59 6.49
N THR A 82 6.91 -15.72 6.14
CA THR A 82 7.61 -15.92 4.86
C THR A 82 6.97 -17.02 4.05
N PHE A 83 6.70 -16.73 2.78
CA PHE A 83 6.03 -17.60 1.83
C PHE A 83 6.83 -17.68 0.54
N LEU A 84 6.85 -18.86 -0.07
CA LEU A 84 7.38 -19.08 -1.41
C LEU A 84 6.18 -19.25 -2.34
N ILE A 85 6.01 -18.31 -3.27
CA ILE A 85 4.97 -18.36 -4.28
C ILE A 85 5.60 -18.86 -5.57
N LYS A 86 5.11 -19.99 -6.08
CA LYS A 86 5.59 -20.58 -7.33
C LYS A 86 4.52 -20.44 -8.39
N TYR A 87 4.94 -20.02 -9.58
CA TYR A 87 4.10 -20.00 -10.76
C TYR A 87 4.94 -20.44 -11.95
N LYS A 88 4.65 -21.63 -12.47
CA LYS A 88 5.44 -22.26 -13.54
C LYS A 88 6.91 -22.39 -13.13
N ASN A 89 7.83 -21.80 -13.90
CA ASN A 89 9.27 -21.82 -13.63
C ASN A 89 9.74 -20.61 -12.79
N LEU A 90 8.82 -19.79 -12.29
CA LEU A 90 9.13 -18.59 -11.52
C LEU A 90 8.85 -18.85 -10.03
N GLU A 91 9.74 -18.36 -9.19
CA GLU A 91 9.63 -18.45 -7.74
C GLU A 91 9.83 -17.06 -7.12
N LEU A 92 8.93 -16.71 -6.20
CA LEU A 92 8.96 -15.45 -5.46
C LEU A 92 8.96 -15.74 -3.97
N GLU A 93 10.01 -15.30 -3.28
CA GLU A 93 10.02 -15.32 -1.82
C GLU A 93 9.46 -14.00 -1.30
N GLU A 94 8.37 -14.11 -0.54
CA GLU A 94 7.58 -12.97 -0.09
C GLU A 94 7.32 -12.99 1.40
N ARG A 95 7.40 -11.80 2.01
CA ARG A 95 6.96 -11.59 3.38
C ARG A 95 5.51 -11.10 3.36
N GLY A 96 4.64 -11.82 4.04
CA GLY A 96 3.20 -11.58 4.04
C GLY A 96 2.58 -11.80 5.41
N PHE A 97 1.33 -11.37 5.54
CA PHE A 97 0.48 -11.71 6.67
C PHE A 97 -0.23 -13.04 6.39
N LYS A 98 -0.95 -13.61 7.38
CA LYS A 98 -1.58 -14.95 7.24
C LYS A 98 -2.66 -15.03 6.15
N TYR A 99 -3.18 -13.89 5.70
CA TYR A 99 -4.29 -13.78 4.76
C TYR A 99 -3.84 -13.06 3.49
N PHE A 100 -4.41 -13.47 2.36
CA PHE A 100 -4.34 -12.75 1.11
C PHE A 100 -5.69 -12.83 0.40
N ASN A 101 -5.91 -11.90 -0.50
CA ASN A 101 -7.12 -11.82 -1.29
C ASN A 101 -6.77 -12.24 -2.71
N VAL A 102 -7.61 -13.10 -3.28
CA VAL A 102 -7.46 -13.59 -4.65
C VAL A 102 -8.57 -13.00 -5.49
N ARG A 103 -8.20 -12.55 -6.69
CA ARG A 103 -9.16 -12.13 -7.69
C ARG A 103 -8.71 -12.58 -9.07
N TYR A 104 -9.66 -13.08 -9.84
CA TYR A 104 -9.47 -13.39 -11.24
C TYR A 104 -9.73 -12.13 -12.07
N ILE A 105 -8.74 -11.71 -12.86
CA ILE A 105 -8.84 -10.55 -13.75
C ILE A 105 -8.45 -11.00 -15.15
N GLU A 106 -9.43 -11.00 -16.05
CA GLU A 106 -9.31 -11.60 -17.38
C GLU A 106 -8.86 -13.07 -17.27
N ASN A 107 -7.72 -13.44 -17.86
CA ASN A 107 -7.15 -14.81 -17.74
C ASN A 107 -6.08 -14.93 -16.65
N GLY A 108 -5.81 -13.86 -15.91
CA GLY A 108 -4.78 -13.84 -14.87
C GLY A 108 -5.36 -13.89 -13.46
N VAL A 109 -4.46 -14.13 -12.50
CA VAL A 109 -4.79 -14.10 -11.07
C VAL A 109 -4.04 -12.98 -10.39
N LEU A 110 -4.77 -12.19 -9.61
CA LEU A 110 -4.23 -11.13 -8.78
C LEU A 110 -4.26 -11.57 -7.32
N LEU A 111 -3.08 -11.65 -6.70
CA LEU A 111 -2.95 -11.82 -5.26
C LEU A 111 -2.71 -10.46 -4.62
N SER A 112 -3.49 -10.13 -3.60
CA SER A 112 -3.41 -8.85 -2.89
C SER A 112 -3.32 -9.06 -1.40
N PHE A 113 -2.30 -8.50 -0.77
CA PHE A 113 -2.08 -8.61 0.67
C PHE A 113 -1.44 -7.33 1.23
N PRO A 114 -1.57 -7.06 2.54
CA PRO A 114 -0.91 -5.90 3.13
C PRO A 114 0.60 -5.96 2.90
N ALA A 115 1.17 -4.87 2.40
CA ALA A 115 2.60 -4.80 2.12
C ALA A 115 3.41 -4.71 3.42
N PHE A 116 4.50 -5.46 3.50
CA PHE A 116 5.39 -5.42 4.67
C PHE A 116 6.33 -4.20 4.66
N TYR A 117 6.75 -3.75 3.47
CA TYR A 117 7.79 -2.73 3.29
C TYR A 117 7.26 -1.31 3.18
N ILE A 118 6.00 -1.14 2.78
CA ILE A 118 5.37 0.17 2.65
C ILE A 118 3.98 0.15 3.27
N ARG A 119 3.48 1.31 3.69
CA ARG A 119 2.09 1.46 4.10
C ARG A 119 1.17 1.34 2.86
N GLY A 120 0.73 0.13 2.57
CA GLY A 120 -0.11 -0.15 1.39
C GLY A 120 -0.46 -1.62 1.22
N ILE A 121 -0.97 -1.95 0.04
CA ILE A 121 -1.29 -3.31 -0.41
C ILE A 121 -0.27 -3.70 -1.47
N LYS A 122 0.41 -4.83 -1.28
CA LYS A 122 1.21 -5.45 -2.34
C LYS A 122 0.28 -6.28 -3.21
N ASN A 123 0.44 -6.12 -4.52
CA ASN A 123 -0.28 -6.89 -5.52
C ASN A 123 0.73 -7.68 -6.34
N ILE A 124 0.39 -8.93 -6.62
CA ILE A 124 1.16 -9.82 -7.48
C ILE A 124 0.20 -10.36 -8.53
N TYR A 125 0.38 -9.93 -9.77
CA TYR A 125 -0.44 -10.35 -10.90
C TYR A 125 0.28 -11.41 -11.73
N PHE A 126 -0.34 -12.58 -11.86
CA PHE A 126 0.15 -13.73 -12.61
C PHE A 126 -0.61 -13.80 -13.93
N TYR A 127 0.11 -13.67 -15.04
CA TYR A 127 -0.49 -13.71 -16.38
C TYR A 127 0.52 -14.17 -17.43
N ASN A 128 0.14 -15.13 -18.27
CA ASN A 128 0.90 -15.54 -19.46
C ASN A 128 2.44 -15.63 -19.26
N ASN A 129 2.87 -16.46 -18.30
CA ASN A 129 4.29 -16.69 -17.92
C ASN A 129 5.02 -15.48 -17.31
N LYS A 130 4.30 -14.41 -16.96
CA LYS A 130 4.86 -13.23 -16.32
C LYS A 130 4.27 -13.05 -14.94
N ILE A 131 5.07 -12.43 -14.08
CA ILE A 131 4.62 -11.95 -12.78
C ILE A 131 4.89 -10.45 -12.72
N TYR A 132 3.86 -9.70 -12.33
CA TYR A 132 3.95 -8.27 -12.13
C TYR A 132 3.74 -7.98 -10.65
N GLU A 133 4.74 -7.38 -10.01
CA GLU A 133 4.65 -6.91 -8.63
C GLU A 133 4.41 -5.41 -8.62
N PHE A 134 3.37 -4.98 -7.90
CA PHE A 134 3.10 -3.56 -7.76
C PHE A 134 2.45 -3.25 -6.41
N TYR A 135 2.82 -2.12 -5.84
CA TYR A 135 2.28 -1.69 -4.57
C TYR A 135 1.19 -0.65 -4.73
N LYS A 136 0.22 -0.64 -3.82
CA LYS A 136 -0.91 0.28 -3.83
C LYS A 136 -1.02 0.97 -2.49
N VAL A 137 -0.76 2.26 -2.42
CA VAL A 137 -1.09 3.04 -1.22
C VAL A 137 -2.60 3.38 -1.28
N PRO A 138 -3.43 2.95 -0.32
CA PRO A 138 -4.87 3.18 -0.36
C PRO A 138 -5.16 4.63 0.04
N ILE A 139 -5.62 5.45 -0.91
CA ILE A 139 -5.89 6.88 -0.63
C ILE A 139 -7.38 7.24 -0.77
N ASP A 140 -8.16 6.64 -1.69
CA ASP A 140 -9.64 6.45 -1.59
C ASP A 140 -10.29 5.82 -2.85
N LEU A 141 -11.37 5.05 -2.60
CA LEU A 141 -12.55 4.65 -3.41
C LEU A 141 -12.52 4.71 -4.97
N ILE A 142 -11.68 3.92 -5.64
CA ILE A 142 -12.10 3.36 -6.94
C ILE A 142 -12.06 1.84 -6.83
N ASP A 143 -13.25 1.25 -6.86
CA ASP A 143 -13.46 -0.19 -6.76
C ASP A 143 -12.93 -0.94 -8.00
N CYS A 144 -12.40 -0.27 -9.02
CA CYS A 144 -11.77 -0.89 -10.18
C CYS A 144 -10.26 -0.61 -10.33
N TYR A 145 -9.57 0.01 -9.35
CA TYR A 145 -8.14 0.36 -9.50
C TYR A 145 -7.23 -0.78 -9.94
N ASP A 146 -7.34 -1.94 -9.30
CA ASP A 146 -6.41 -3.05 -9.53
C ASP A 146 -6.63 -3.64 -10.94
N GLU A 147 -7.87 -3.63 -11.40
CA GLU A 147 -8.21 -3.99 -12.78
C GLU A 147 -7.68 -2.97 -13.78
N LEU A 148 -7.88 -1.67 -13.51
CA LEU A 148 -7.37 -0.61 -14.37
C LEU A 148 -5.85 -0.71 -14.50
N PHE A 149 -5.11 -0.88 -13.40
CA PHE A 149 -3.66 -0.96 -13.45
C PHE A 149 -3.17 -2.27 -14.07
N THR A 150 -3.87 -3.38 -13.84
CA THR A 150 -3.58 -4.65 -14.51
C THR A 150 -3.71 -4.51 -16.03
N LYS A 151 -4.79 -3.90 -16.52
CA LYS A 151 -4.98 -3.59 -17.94
C LYS A 151 -3.88 -2.68 -18.50
N PHE A 152 -3.41 -1.71 -17.71
CA PHE A 152 -2.24 -0.90 -18.07
C PHE A 152 -0.97 -1.75 -18.24
N LEU A 153 -0.66 -2.63 -17.28
CA LEU A 153 0.51 -3.53 -17.34
C LEU A 153 0.46 -4.49 -18.55
N LEU A 154 -0.75 -4.80 -19.02
CA LEU A 154 -1.01 -5.58 -20.24
C LEU A 154 -0.91 -4.76 -21.53
N GLY A 155 -0.62 -3.45 -21.45
CA GLY A 155 -0.46 -2.57 -22.60
C GLY A 155 -1.78 -2.17 -23.27
N GLN A 156 -2.91 -2.28 -22.57
CA GLN A 156 -4.24 -1.99 -23.13
C GLN A 156 -4.58 -0.50 -23.21
N TYR A 157 -3.71 0.39 -22.73
CA TYR A 157 -3.92 1.84 -22.80
C TYR A 157 -2.96 2.54 -23.75
N LYS A 158 -3.49 3.59 -24.39
CA LYS A 158 -2.76 4.35 -25.39
C LYS A 158 -1.91 5.43 -24.73
N LYS A 159 -0.62 5.44 -25.01
CA LYS A 159 0.28 6.57 -24.71
C LYS A 159 -0.15 7.79 -25.53
N ILE A 160 -0.26 8.94 -24.86
CA ILE A 160 -0.65 10.22 -25.46
C ILE A 160 0.41 11.29 -25.18
N ASN A 161 0.37 12.40 -25.92
CA ASN A 161 1.22 13.55 -25.65
C ASN A 161 0.53 14.52 -24.67
N GLU A 162 1.30 15.42 -24.07
CA GLU A 162 0.77 16.48 -23.19
C GLU A 162 -0.31 17.33 -23.89
N ASN A 163 -0.15 17.59 -25.19
CA ASN A 163 -1.10 18.36 -25.99
C ASN A 163 -2.47 17.68 -26.14
N ASP A 164 -2.57 16.38 -25.88
CA ASP A 164 -3.81 15.61 -25.95
C ASP A 164 -4.59 15.63 -24.62
N LEU A 165 -4.01 16.21 -23.54
CA LEU A 165 -4.69 16.39 -22.28
C LEU A 165 -5.79 17.46 -22.37
N PRO A 166 -6.83 17.39 -21.52
CA PRO A 166 -7.79 18.47 -21.36
C PRO A 166 -7.13 19.73 -20.77
N GLU A 167 -7.67 20.89 -21.13
CA GLU A 167 -7.13 22.20 -20.75
C GLU A 167 -7.04 22.39 -19.23
N GLU A 168 -7.91 21.73 -18.45
CA GLU A 168 -7.88 21.77 -16.98
C GLU A 168 -6.59 21.20 -16.39
N LEU A 169 -6.00 20.19 -17.05
CA LEU A 169 -4.72 19.60 -16.66
C LEU A 169 -3.54 20.34 -17.30
N LYS A 170 -3.70 20.84 -18.53
CA LYS A 170 -2.67 21.62 -19.25
C LYS A 170 -2.37 22.96 -18.60
N ASN A 171 -3.37 23.68 -18.09
CA ASN A 171 -3.15 24.95 -17.41
C ASN A 171 -2.31 24.79 -16.13
N GLY A 172 -2.19 23.56 -15.61
CA GLY A 172 -1.29 23.18 -14.53
C GLY A 172 0.13 22.81 -14.98
N LEU A 173 0.34 22.45 -16.26
CA LEU A 173 1.62 22.05 -16.86
C LEU A 173 2.53 23.26 -17.12
N LYS A 174 3.27 23.68 -16.09
CA LYS A 174 4.46 24.51 -16.28
C LYS A 174 5.68 23.64 -16.00
N GLU A 175 6.62 23.56 -16.93
CA GLU A 175 7.92 22.89 -16.71
C GLU A 175 7.81 21.39 -16.34
N ASN A 176 6.90 20.64 -16.97
CA ASN A 176 6.69 19.21 -16.70
C ASN A 176 6.20 18.91 -15.26
N VAL A 177 5.39 19.84 -14.72
CA VAL A 177 4.79 19.76 -13.40
C VAL A 177 3.28 19.88 -13.51
N ILE A 178 2.51 19.00 -12.87
CA ILE A 178 1.05 19.10 -12.77
C ILE A 178 0.64 19.33 -11.33
N TYR A 179 -0.12 20.39 -11.10
CA TYR A 179 -0.79 20.66 -9.83
C TYR A 179 -2.15 19.98 -9.81
N ILE A 180 -2.33 19.05 -8.88
CA ILE A 180 -3.59 18.33 -8.71
C ILE A 180 -4.20 18.69 -7.36
N SER A 181 -5.44 19.16 -7.42
CA SER A 181 -6.26 19.38 -6.23
C SER A 181 -7.23 18.22 -6.06
N SER A 182 -7.01 17.39 -5.04
CA SER A 182 -7.94 16.32 -4.65
C SER A 182 -8.85 16.73 -3.52
N LYS A 183 -9.91 15.94 -3.29
CA LYS A 183 -10.83 16.13 -2.16
C LYS A 183 -10.12 16.22 -0.80
N TYR A 184 -9.00 15.52 -0.61
CA TYR A 184 -8.33 15.40 0.70
C TYR A 184 -6.94 16.03 0.76
N THR A 185 -6.29 16.23 -0.38
CA THR A 185 -4.93 16.78 -0.45
C THR A 185 -4.65 17.47 -1.78
N ASN A 186 -3.82 18.49 -1.76
CA ASN A 186 -3.24 19.07 -2.97
C ASN A 186 -1.83 18.53 -3.13
N PHE A 187 -1.47 18.12 -4.34
CA PHE A 187 -0.15 17.56 -4.60
C PHE A 187 0.34 17.97 -5.99
N VAL A 188 1.63 17.74 -6.20
CA VAL A 188 2.36 18.14 -7.38
C VAL A 188 3.00 16.90 -7.98
N ILE A 189 2.75 16.65 -9.26
CA ILE A 189 3.42 15.61 -10.03
C ILE A 189 4.45 16.31 -10.90
N GLU A 190 5.72 16.17 -10.57
CA GLU A 190 6.85 16.70 -11.33
C GLU A 190 7.59 15.58 -12.08
N ASN A 191 8.32 15.94 -13.14
CA ASN A 191 9.14 15.02 -13.95
C ASN A 191 8.30 13.89 -14.55
N ILE A 192 7.18 14.22 -15.18
CA ILE A 192 6.35 13.24 -15.88
C ILE A 192 7.10 12.75 -17.11
N GLU A 193 7.18 11.44 -17.27
CA GLU A 193 7.85 10.82 -18.41
C GLU A 193 6.85 10.38 -19.48
N ASN A 194 5.78 9.72 -19.06
CA ASN A 194 4.77 9.19 -19.96
C ASN A 194 3.37 9.48 -19.44
N ILE A 195 2.44 9.67 -20.39
CA ILE A 195 1.03 9.92 -20.13
C ILE A 195 0.23 8.92 -20.93
N TYR A 196 -0.73 8.28 -20.29
CA TYR A 196 -1.60 7.28 -20.90
C TYR A 196 -3.05 7.67 -20.70
N LYS A 197 -3.85 7.62 -21.78
CA LYS A 197 -5.30 7.81 -21.69
C LYS A 197 -5.95 6.47 -21.40
N ILE A 198 -6.66 6.40 -20.27
CA ILE A 198 -7.45 5.22 -19.86
C ILE A 198 -8.84 5.34 -20.51
N ASP A 199 -9.52 6.45 -20.26
CA ASP A 199 -10.82 6.80 -20.84
C ASP A 199 -10.92 8.34 -20.98
N ASP A 200 -12.09 8.86 -21.34
CA ASP A 200 -12.27 10.29 -21.57
C ASP A 200 -12.00 11.16 -20.34
N TYR A 201 -12.12 10.59 -19.14
CA TYR A 201 -11.99 11.31 -17.87
C TYR A 201 -10.80 10.83 -17.03
N LYS A 202 -10.17 9.71 -17.40
CA LYS A 202 -9.09 9.07 -16.64
C LYS A 202 -7.78 9.02 -17.41
N TYR A 203 -6.72 9.46 -16.74
CA TYR A 203 -5.37 9.53 -17.26
C TYR A 203 -4.40 8.91 -16.27
N LEU A 204 -3.36 8.22 -16.76
CA LEU A 204 -2.29 7.65 -15.95
C LEU A 204 -0.98 8.36 -16.30
N PHE A 205 -0.31 8.89 -15.28
CA PHE A 205 0.95 9.60 -15.38
C PHE A 205 2.05 8.73 -14.79
N GLU A 206 3.11 8.52 -15.55
CA GLU A 206 4.31 7.80 -15.13
C GLU A 206 5.41 8.81 -14.78
N LYS A 207 6.01 8.60 -13.61
CA LYS A 207 7.17 9.34 -13.11
C LYS A 207 8.24 8.32 -12.72
N GLU A 208 9.43 8.42 -13.29
CA GLU A 208 10.57 7.61 -12.85
C GLU A 208 11.25 8.30 -11.66
N THR A 209 11.63 7.50 -10.66
CA THR A 209 12.50 7.93 -9.56
C THR A 209 13.75 7.05 -9.58
N GLU A 210 14.79 7.43 -8.83
CA GLU A 210 16.05 6.67 -8.79
C GLU A 210 15.88 5.20 -8.37
N LEU A 211 14.81 4.86 -7.65
CA LEU A 211 14.63 3.55 -7.03
C LEU A 211 13.42 2.77 -7.56
N PHE A 212 12.44 3.45 -8.15
CA PHE A 212 11.19 2.83 -8.61
C PHE A 212 10.42 3.76 -9.55
N LYS A 213 9.49 3.17 -10.31
CA LYS A 213 8.53 3.94 -11.11
C LYS A 213 7.27 4.22 -10.29
N GLU A 214 6.82 5.47 -10.37
CA GLU A 214 5.57 5.95 -9.80
C GLU A 214 4.52 6.12 -10.87
N TYR A 215 3.33 5.57 -10.63
CA TYR A 215 2.18 5.77 -11.50
C TYR A 215 1.08 6.49 -10.74
N TYR A 216 0.49 7.51 -11.35
CA TYR A 216 -0.61 8.34 -10.82
C TYR A 216 -1.82 8.27 -11.75
N ILE A 217 -2.93 7.69 -11.27
CA ILE A 217 -4.21 7.74 -11.98
C ILE A 217 -5.01 8.96 -11.53
N ILE A 218 -5.45 9.75 -12.50
CA ILE A 218 -6.15 11.02 -12.33
C ILE A 218 -7.52 10.92 -12.99
N ASN A 219 -8.58 11.10 -12.22
CA ASN A 219 -9.95 11.20 -12.72
C ASN A 219 -10.43 12.65 -12.60
N ILE A 220 -10.80 13.26 -13.72
CA ILE A 220 -11.18 14.67 -13.79
C ILE A 220 -12.61 14.90 -13.27
N GLU A 221 -13.51 13.94 -13.42
CA GLU A 221 -14.95 14.12 -13.13
C GLU A 221 -15.27 14.08 -11.62
N HIS A 222 -14.52 13.29 -10.85
CA HIS A 222 -14.88 12.99 -9.45
C HIS A 222 -13.95 13.57 -8.38
N LYS A 223 -12.93 14.33 -8.77
CA LYS A 223 -11.91 14.87 -7.85
C LYS A 223 -11.25 13.82 -6.92
N ASN A 224 -11.27 12.55 -7.33
CA ASN A 224 -10.70 11.43 -6.58
C ASN A 224 -9.34 11.10 -7.21
N TYR A 225 -8.28 11.23 -6.41
CA TYR A 225 -6.92 11.15 -6.93
C TYR A 225 -5.98 10.34 -6.04
N ILE A 226 -4.96 9.86 -6.73
CA ILE A 226 -3.73 9.25 -6.27
C ILE A 226 -3.89 7.80 -5.87
N LEU A 227 -3.47 6.97 -6.81
CA LEU A 227 -2.73 5.79 -6.48
C LEU A 227 -1.25 6.14 -6.70
N ARG A 228 -0.37 5.90 -5.72
CA ARG A 228 1.09 5.92 -5.91
C ARG A 228 1.52 4.47 -5.98
N ILE A 229 1.88 4.02 -7.17
CA ILE A 229 2.34 2.65 -7.41
C ILE A 229 3.84 2.65 -7.41
N TYR A 230 4.45 1.75 -6.65
CA TYR A 230 5.88 1.50 -6.72
C TYR A 230 6.06 0.26 -7.57
N LEU A 231 6.65 0.38 -8.76
CA LEU A 231 7.18 -0.77 -9.47
C LEU A 231 8.64 -0.92 -9.08
N VAL A 232 8.91 -1.92 -8.23
CA VAL A 232 10.27 -2.27 -7.83
C VAL A 232 10.75 -3.33 -8.80
N GLU A 233 11.54 -2.94 -9.80
CA GLU A 233 12.28 -3.92 -10.58
C GLU A 233 13.35 -4.53 -9.65
N LYS A 234 13.10 -5.74 -9.12
CA LYS A 234 14.17 -6.51 -8.48
C LYS A 234 15.19 -6.86 -9.58
N ARG A 235 16.42 -6.40 -9.38
CA ARG A 235 17.59 -6.85 -10.15
C ARG A 235 17.88 -8.32 -9.90
#